data_AF-A0A1G8W9F2-F1
#
_entry.id   AF-A0A1G8W9F2-F1
#
_cell.length_a   1.000
_cell.length_b   1.000
_cell.length_c   1.000
_cell.angle_alpha   90.00
_cell.angle_beta   90.00
_cell.angle_gamma   90.00
#
_symmetry.space_group_name_H-M   'P 1'
#
loop_
_entity.id
_entity.type
_entity.pdbx_description
1 polymer ?
#
loop_
_entity_poly.entity_id
_entity_poly.type
_entity_poly.pdbx_seq_one_letter_code
_entity_poly.pdbx_strand_id
1 'polypeptide(L)'
;MTDVSEEDIGLMRRQGDLADFIRAEVTRARNDCARRRAQVLAHPDLADRLTIAPLNYATAQAWTGYLPPERWNGRHNNSPTRTALVALISEAAQRAHTRYGAAA
;
A
#
# COMPACT_ATOMS: atom_id res chain seq x y z
N MET A 1 -4.68 8.71 -7.04
CA MET A 1 -5.62 9.11 -5.99
C MET A 1 -6.19 10.42 -6.45
N THR A 2 -7.47 10.47 -6.81
CA THR A 2 -8.11 11.71 -7.26
C THR A 2 -8.00 12.69 -6.09
N ASP A 3 -7.40 13.85 -6.31
CA ASP A 3 -7.27 14.86 -5.28
C ASP A 3 -8.68 15.38 -4.99
N VAL A 4 -9.27 14.98 -3.86
CA VAL A 4 -10.60 15.42 -3.46
C VAL A 4 -10.44 16.83 -2.91
N SER A 5 -11.04 17.82 -3.58
CA SER A 5 -10.93 19.21 -3.17
C SER A 5 -11.81 19.53 -1.96
N GLU A 6 -11.55 20.65 -1.30
CA GLU A 6 -12.42 21.16 -0.23
C GLU A 6 -13.86 21.44 -0.74
N GLU A 7 -13.99 21.80 -2.01
CA GLU A 7 -15.28 22.01 -2.66
C GLU A 7 -16.06 20.69 -2.79
N ASP A 8 -15.38 19.61 -3.19
CA ASP A 8 -15.97 18.26 -3.26
C ASP A 8 -16.44 17.78 -1.89
N ILE A 9 -15.65 18.02 -0.83
CA ILE A 9 -16.02 17.68 0.54
C ILE A 9 -17.27 18.45 0.98
N GLY A 10 -17.33 19.75 0.65
CA GLY A 10 -18.49 20.60 0.92
C GLY A 10 -19.76 20.09 0.22
N LEU A 11 -19.64 19.65 -1.03
CA LEU A 11 -20.74 19.07 -1.80
C LEU A 11 -21.21 17.74 -1.22
N MET A 12 -20.29 16.80 -0.96
CA MET A 12 -20.61 15.50 -0.36
C MET A 12 -21.26 15.63 1.01
N ARG A 13 -20.83 16.61 1.82
CA ARG A 13 -21.44 16.86 3.14
C ARG A 13 -22.87 17.36 3.01
N ARG A 14 -23.16 18.24 2.05
CA ARG A 14 -24.52 18.75 1.80
C ARG A 14 -25.45 17.68 1.24
N GLN A 15 -24.92 16.74 0.47
CA GLN A 15 -25.67 15.64 -0.15
C GLN A 15 -25.90 14.45 0.80
N GLY A 16 -25.12 14.36 1.90
CA GLY A 16 -25.17 13.25 2.85
C GLY A 16 -24.23 12.09 2.51
N ASP A 17 -23.51 12.18 1.39
CA ASP A 17 -22.69 11.10 0.83
C ASP A 17 -21.29 11.00 1.46
N LEU A 18 -20.87 12.01 2.22
CA LEU A 18 -19.50 12.06 2.77
C LEU A 18 -19.15 10.83 3.63
N ALA A 19 -20.10 10.33 4.42
CA ALA A 19 -19.87 9.17 5.28
C ALA A 19 -19.68 7.87 4.46
N ASP A 20 -20.43 7.72 3.38
CA ASP A 20 -20.32 6.56 2.48
C ASP A 20 -19.02 6.64 1.67
N PHE A 21 -18.65 7.84 1.20
CA PHE A 21 -17.37 8.09 0.54
C PHE A 21 -16.18 7.71 1.43
N ILE A 22 -16.15 8.19 2.68
CA ILE A 22 -15.09 7.85 3.65
C ILE A 22 -15.04 6.34 3.90
N ARG A 23 -16.19 5.67 4.05
CA ARG A 23 -16.26 4.22 4.23
C ARG A 23 -15.71 3.46 3.02
N ALA A 24 -16.02 3.91 1.80
CA ALA A 24 -15.51 3.34 0.58
C ALA A 24 -13.98 3.49 0.48
N GLU A 25 -13.44 4.67 0.78
CA GLU A 25 -12.00 4.92 0.75
C GLU A 25 -11.23 4.11 1.81
N VAL A 26 -11.77 3.99 3.03
CA VAL A 26 -11.20 3.12 4.07
C VAL A 26 -11.20 1.66 3.62
N THR A 27 -12.28 1.20 3.00
CA THR A 27 -12.40 -0.17 2.49
C THR A 27 -11.37 -0.43 1.38
N ARG A 28 -11.23 0.51 0.44
CA ARG A 28 -10.23 0.47 -0.62
C ARG A 28 -8.81 0.41 -0.05
N ALA A 29 -8.48 1.26 0.92
CA ALA A 29 -7.18 1.28 1.56
C ALA A 29 -6.86 -0.04 2.27
N ARG A 30 -7.83 -0.65 2.95
CA ARG A 30 -7.70 -1.98 3.58
C ARG A 30 -7.45 -3.08 2.55
N ASN A 31 -8.21 -3.10 1.47
CA ASN A 31 -8.06 -4.07 0.39
C ASN A 31 -6.68 -3.96 -0.27
N ASP A 32 -6.20 -2.74 -0.49
CA ASP A 32 -4.87 -2.48 -1.04
C ASP A 32 -3.76 -2.96 -0.10
N CYS A 33 -3.89 -2.74 1.21
CA CYS A 33 -2.93 -3.26 2.19
C CYS A 33 -2.92 -4.79 2.20
N ALA A 34 -4.11 -5.41 2.28
CA ALA A 34 -4.24 -6.87 2.27
C ALA A 34 -3.63 -7.49 1.01
N ARG A 35 -3.87 -6.89 -0.17
CA ARG A 35 -3.30 -7.33 -1.44
C ARG A 35 -1.77 -7.26 -1.44
N ARG A 36 -1.18 -6.11 -1.06
CA ARG A 36 0.29 -5.95 -0.99
C ARG A 36 0.92 -6.96 -0.02
N ARG A 37 0.33 -7.11 1.15
CA ARG A 37 0.76 -8.09 2.16
C ARG A 37 0.75 -9.50 1.58
N ALA A 38 -0.36 -9.92 0.97
CA ALA A 38 -0.48 -11.24 0.37
C ALA A 38 0.57 -11.48 -0.71
N GLN A 39 0.84 -10.49 -1.58
CA GLN A 39 1.84 -10.60 -2.64
C GLN A 39 3.26 -10.82 -2.07
N VAL A 40 3.68 -10.02 -1.09
CA VAL A 40 5.04 -10.15 -0.52
C VAL A 40 5.17 -11.44 0.29
N LEU A 41 4.17 -11.78 1.12
CA LEU A 41 4.23 -12.98 1.96
C LEU A 41 4.14 -14.30 1.18
N ALA A 42 3.72 -14.26 -0.09
CA ALA A 42 3.79 -15.42 -0.98
C ALA A 42 5.23 -15.80 -1.38
N HIS A 43 6.21 -14.94 -1.10
CA HIS A 43 7.63 -15.13 -1.41
C HIS A 43 8.45 -15.14 -0.11
N PRO A 44 8.92 -16.31 0.38
CA PRO A 44 9.64 -16.40 1.65
C PRO A 44 10.85 -15.46 1.75
N ASP A 45 11.62 -15.33 0.68
CA ASP A 45 12.79 -14.45 0.62
C ASP A 45 12.43 -12.96 0.71
N LEU A 46 11.28 -12.55 0.16
CA LEU A 46 10.79 -11.17 0.31
C LEU A 46 10.18 -10.95 1.70
N ALA A 47 9.54 -11.97 2.27
CA ALA A 47 9.03 -11.92 3.63
C ALA A 47 10.17 -11.76 4.65
N ASP A 48 11.27 -12.48 4.49
CA ASP A 48 12.45 -12.36 5.35
C ASP A 48 13.05 -10.94 5.30
N ARG A 49 13.02 -10.29 4.14
CA ARG A 49 13.49 -8.90 4.01
C ARG A 49 12.67 -7.88 4.82
N LEU A 50 11.44 -8.21 5.24
CA LEU A 50 10.66 -7.34 6.13
C LEU A 50 11.27 -7.26 7.54
N THR A 51 11.98 -8.29 7.99
CA THR A 51 12.58 -8.31 9.34
C THR A 51 13.97 -7.71 9.38
N ILE A 52 14.51 -7.29 8.24
CA ILE A 52 15.85 -6.71 8.09
C ILE A 52 15.74 -5.17 8.06
N ALA A 53 16.78 -4.47 8.49
CA ALA A 53 16.87 -3.02 8.33
C ALA A 53 16.72 -2.63 6.84
N PRO A 54 16.02 -1.53 6.51
CA PRO A 54 15.49 -0.51 7.43
C PRO A 54 14.08 -0.80 7.97
N LEU A 55 13.49 -1.96 7.68
CA LEU A 55 12.10 -2.27 8.01
C LEU A 55 11.93 -2.82 9.43
N ASN A 56 12.84 -3.70 9.86
CA ASN A 56 12.94 -4.20 11.24
C ASN A 56 11.60 -4.66 11.86
N TYR A 57 10.69 -5.23 11.07
CA TYR A 57 9.48 -5.83 11.62
C TYR A 57 9.86 -7.03 12.49
N ALA A 58 9.20 -7.22 13.64
CA ALA A 58 9.47 -8.34 14.55
C ALA A 58 9.31 -9.70 13.86
N THR A 59 8.31 -9.81 12.98
CA THR A 59 8.10 -10.92 12.05
C THR A 59 7.58 -10.37 10.74
N ALA A 60 7.76 -11.09 9.63
CA ALA A 60 7.16 -10.73 8.35
C ALA A 60 5.63 -10.56 8.46
N GLN A 61 4.99 -11.38 9.30
CA GLN A 61 3.56 -11.36 9.56
C GLN A 61 3.11 -10.13 10.35
N ALA A 62 4.00 -9.36 10.99
CA ALA A 62 3.63 -8.11 11.65
C ALA A 62 3.33 -6.97 10.65
N TRP A 63 3.84 -7.05 9.41
CA TRP A 63 3.64 -5.98 8.42
C TRP A 63 2.26 -6.04 7.76
N THR A 64 1.39 -5.05 8.03
CA THR A 64 0.00 -5.04 7.58
C THR A 64 -0.22 -4.81 6.08
N GLY A 65 0.84 -4.63 5.29
CA GLY A 65 0.75 -4.20 3.89
C GLY A 65 0.67 -2.68 3.71
N TYR A 66 0.78 -1.93 4.81
CA TYR A 66 0.84 -0.47 4.79
C TYR A 66 2.08 0.01 4.03
N LEU A 67 1.88 1.01 3.19
CA LEU A 67 2.92 1.74 2.48
C LEU A 67 2.80 3.22 2.87
N PRO A 68 3.84 3.83 3.47
CA PRO A 68 3.83 5.26 3.77
C PRO A 68 3.50 6.09 2.53
N PRO A 69 2.83 7.25 2.64
CA PRO A 69 2.38 8.03 1.49
C PRO A 69 3.56 8.50 0.64
N GLU A 70 3.30 8.77 -0.65
CA GLU A 70 4.31 9.28 -1.58
C GLU A 70 4.80 10.67 -1.24
N ARG A 71 3.94 11.49 -0.64
CA ARG A 71 4.29 12.82 -0.18
C ARG A 71 3.94 12.97 1.29
N TRP A 72 4.80 13.67 2.02
CA TRP A 72 4.61 14.03 3.41
C TRP A 72 5.03 15.49 3.60
N ASN A 73 4.16 16.31 4.18
CA ASN A 73 4.39 17.76 4.37
C ASN A 73 4.85 18.47 3.07
N GLY A 74 4.18 18.18 1.95
CA GLY A 74 4.48 18.78 0.65
C GLY A 74 5.74 18.27 -0.07
N ARG A 75 6.54 17.41 0.58
CA ARG A 75 7.79 16.85 0.01
C ARG A 75 7.61 15.41 -0.41
N HIS A 76 8.39 14.96 -1.40
CA HIS A 76 8.44 13.54 -1.75
C HIS A 76 9.01 12.73 -0.59
N ASN A 77 8.35 11.64 -0.24
CA ASN A 77 8.76 10.74 0.82
C ASN A 77 9.79 9.75 0.27
N ASN A 78 11.06 10.06 0.49
CA ASN A 78 12.22 9.25 0.13
C ASN A 78 12.81 8.51 1.35
N SER A 79 12.03 8.33 2.42
CA SER A 79 12.50 7.61 3.62
C SER A 79 12.99 6.21 3.27
N PRO A 80 14.04 5.69 3.94
CA PRO A 80 14.55 4.34 3.69
C PRO A 80 13.44 3.27 3.81
N THR A 81 12.53 3.42 4.77
CA THR A 81 11.37 2.55 4.96
C THR A 81 10.46 2.52 3.74
N ARG A 82 10.05 3.69 3.21
CA ARG A 82 9.19 3.74 2.03
C ARG A 82 9.90 3.14 0.82
N THR A 83 11.16 3.53 0.59
CA THR A 83 11.96 3.01 -0.53
C THR A 83 12.07 1.49 -0.48
N ALA A 84 12.38 0.92 0.68
CA ALA A 84 12.47 -0.53 0.87
C ALA A 84 11.12 -1.24 0.64
N LEU A 85 10.02 -0.70 1.15
CA LEU A 85 8.68 -1.27 0.93
C LEU A 85 8.24 -1.19 -0.54
N VAL A 86 8.49 -0.06 -1.21
CA VAL A 86 8.20 0.10 -2.65
C VAL A 86 8.97 -0.93 -3.47
N ALA A 87 10.25 -1.16 -3.15
CA ALA A 87 11.08 -2.15 -3.81
C ALA A 87 10.52 -3.57 -3.61
N LEU A 88 10.18 -3.96 -2.38
CA LEU A 88 9.60 -5.27 -2.08
C LEU A 88 8.27 -5.52 -2.80
N ILE A 89 7.37 -4.53 -2.78
CA ILE A 89 6.06 -4.64 -3.43
C ILE A 89 6.23 -4.74 -4.95
N SER A 90 7.12 -3.94 -5.54
CA SER A 90 7.39 -3.96 -6.99
C SER A 90 7.95 -5.31 -7.41
N GLU A 91 8.90 -5.86 -6.66
CA GLU A 91 9.50 -7.15 -6.94
C GLU A 91 8.48 -8.29 -6.81
N ALA A 92 7.66 -8.29 -5.75
CA ALA A 92 6.58 -9.26 -5.60
C ALA A 92 5.57 -9.20 -6.76
N ALA A 93 5.22 -8.00 -7.22
CA ALA A 93 4.33 -7.81 -8.37
C ALA A 93 4.96 -8.34 -9.66
N GLN A 94 6.25 -8.08 -9.90
CA GLN A 94 6.98 -8.61 -11.05
C GLN A 94 6.98 -10.14 -11.06
N ARG A 95 7.28 -10.78 -9.93
CA ARG A 95 7.29 -12.25 -9.81
C ARG A 95 5.90 -12.86 -10.04
N ALA A 96 4.84 -12.19 -9.56
CA ALA A 96 3.47 -12.61 -9.82
C ALA A 96 3.17 -12.57 -11.34
N HIS A 97 3.54 -11.48 -12.02
CA HIS A 97 3.35 -11.38 -13.48
C HIS A 97 4.12 -12.45 -14.26
N THR A 98 5.38 -12.74 -13.91
CA THR A 98 6.16 -13.80 -14.57
C THR A 98 5.51 -15.18 -14.38
N ARG A 99 4.96 -15.46 -13.21
CA ARG A 99 4.31 -16.75 -12.92
C ARG A 99 3.07 -17.01 -13.77
N TYR A 100 2.31 -15.97 -14.11
CA TYR A 100 1.12 -16.07 -14.97
C TYR A 100 1.45 -15.94 -16.46
N GLY A 101 2.50 -15.19 -16.83
CA GLY A 101 2.92 -15.02 -18.23
C GLY A 101 3.70 -16.21 -18.80
N ALA A 102 4.32 -17.05 -17.97
CA ALA A 102 5.04 -18.25 -18.41
C ALA A 102 4.15 -19.49 -18.63
N ALA A 103 2.83 -19.36 -18.45
CA ALA A 103 1.85 -20.43 -18.62
C ALA A 103 0.99 -20.28 -19.90
N ALA A 104 1.43 -19.45 -20.86
CA ALA A 104 0.75 -19.20 -22.14
C ALA A 104 1.61 -19.66 -23.32
#